data_AF-A0A1Q7BD66-F1
#
_entry.id   AF-A0A1Q7BD66-F1
#
_cell.length_a   1.000
_cell.length_b   1.000
_cell.length_c   1.000
_cell.angle_alpha   90.00
_cell.angle_beta   90.00
_cell.angle_gamma   90.00
#
_symmetry.space_group_name_H-M   'P 1'
#
loop_
_entity.id
_entity.type
_entity.pdbx_description
1 polymer ?
#
loop_
_entity_poly.entity_id
_entity_poly.type
_entity_poly.pdbx_seq_one_letter_code
_entity_poly.pdbx_strand_id
1 'polypeptide(L)'
;MAHLGLPESLIMPLAILEISCVVIYLIPATSVLGAILLTGYIGGAICTHWRVGDPFFIQIALGIFVWLGLYLRENRLKALIPLRTSQAS
;
A
#
# COMPACT_ATOMS: atom_id res chain seq x y z
N MET A 1 1.80 14.22 13.83
CA MET A 1 1.28 13.24 14.81
C MET A 1 0.29 13.88 15.78
N ALA A 2 0.64 14.98 16.47
CA ALA A 2 -0.25 15.61 17.46
C ALA A 2 -1.66 15.96 16.92
N HIS A 3 -1.75 16.49 15.69
CA HIS A 3 -3.05 16.78 15.05
C HIS A 3 -3.90 15.54 14.78
N LEU A 4 -3.27 14.38 14.55
CA LEU A 4 -3.94 13.10 14.35
C LEU A 4 -4.43 12.49 15.69
N GLY A 5 -4.15 13.13 16.82
CA GLY A 5 -4.41 12.58 18.15
C GLY A 5 -3.55 11.37 18.49
N LEU A 6 -2.43 11.17 17.78
CA LEU A 6 -1.50 10.05 18.00
C LEU A 6 -0.31 10.51 18.84
N PRO A 7 0.08 9.74 19.88
CA PRO A 7 1.26 10.04 20.68
C PRO A 7 2.54 9.94 19.85
N GLU A 8 3.49 10.84 20.09
CA GLU A 8 4.76 10.88 19.36
C GLU A 8 5.61 9.60 19.53
N SER A 9 5.39 8.85 20.61
CA SER A 9 6.02 7.54 20.81
C SER A 9 5.67 6.52 19.72
N LEU A 10 4.60 6.74 18.93
CA LEU A 10 4.24 5.88 17.80
C LEU A 10 5.03 6.18 16.52
N ILE A 11 5.76 7.30 16.45
CA ILE A 11 6.56 7.65 15.26
C ILE A 11 7.54 6.53 14.93
N MET A 12 8.31 6.07 15.92
CA MET A 12 9.36 5.09 15.68
C MET A 12 8.80 3.70 15.33
N PRO A 13 7.80 3.14 16.05
CA PRO A 13 7.15 1.89 15.65
C PRO A 13 6.52 1.94 14.25
N LEU A 14 5.84 3.03 13.89
CA LEU A 14 5.22 3.18 12.57
C LEU A 14 6.27 3.27 11.47
N ALA A 15 7.35 4.02 11.69
CA ALA A 15 8.46 4.08 10.75
C ALA A 15 9.12 2.71 10.53
N ILE A 16 9.37 1.95 11.61
CA ILE A 16 9.92 0.60 11.51
C ILE A 16 8.97 -0.32 10.75
N LEU A 17 7.67 -0.25 11.03
CA LEU A 17 6.64 -1.05 10.36
C LEU A 17 6.61 -0.74 8.86
N GLU A 18 6.52 0.54 8.50
CA GLU A 18 6.49 1.00 7.11
C GLU A 18 7.74 0.54 6.34
N ILE A 19 8.92 0.78 6.89
CA ILE A 19 10.19 0.37 6.29
C ILE A 19 10.23 -1.15 6.10
N SER A 20 9.79 -1.92 7.10
CA SER A 20 9.75 -3.39 7.01
C SER A 20 8.84 -3.85 5.86
N CYS A 21 7.65 -3.25 5.72
CA CYS A 21 6.75 -3.53 4.61
C CYS A 21 7.38 -3.19 3.24
N VAL A 22 8.05 -2.04 3.13
CA VAL A 22 8.75 -1.61 1.91
C VAL A 22 9.89 -2.57 1.56
N VAL A 23 10.72 -2.97 2.54
CA VAL A 23 11.82 -3.91 2.31
C VAL A 23 11.29 -5.25 1.79
N ILE A 24 10.21 -5.77 2.38
CA ILE A 24 9.56 -7.01 1.91
C ILE A 24 9.00 -6.84 0.50
N TYR A 25 8.44 -5.68 0.16
CA TYR A 25 7.92 -5.36 -1.18
C TYR A 25 9.02 -5.30 -2.25
N LEU A 26 10.19 -4.76 -1.90
CA LEU A 26 11.30 -4.59 -2.85
C LEU A 26 11.92 -5.92 -3.28
N ILE A 27 11.92 -6.94 -2.42
CA ILE A 27 12.43 -8.28 -2.71
C ILE A 27 11.47 -8.99 -3.71
N PRO A 28 11.92 -9.35 -4.92
CA PRO A 28 11.04 -9.91 -5.96
C PRO A 28 10.22 -11.10 -5.49
N ALA A 29 10.86 -12.03 -4.75
CA ALA A 29 10.25 -13.26 -4.26
C ALA A 29 9.12 -13.03 -3.24
N THR A 30 9.13 -11.90 -2.54
CA THR A 30 8.13 -11.55 -1.51
C THR A 30 7.31 -10.31 -1.87
N SER A 31 7.44 -9.81 -3.10
CA SER A 31 6.86 -8.55 -3.54
C SER A 31 5.34 -8.50 -3.37
N VAL A 32 4.64 -9.61 -3.64
CA VAL A 32 3.19 -9.75 -3.43
C VAL A 32 2.82 -9.61 -1.95
N LEU A 33 3.55 -10.29 -1.06
CA LEU A 33 3.34 -10.16 0.39
C LEU A 33 3.59 -8.73 0.86
N GLY A 34 4.66 -8.10 0.39
CA GLY A 34 4.96 -6.71 0.70
C GLY A 34 3.86 -5.75 0.24
N ALA A 35 3.27 -5.97 -0.94
CA ALA A 35 2.15 -5.16 -1.43
C ALA A 35 0.90 -5.32 -0.56
N ILE A 36 0.59 -6.54 -0.10
CA ILE A 36 -0.50 -6.80 0.84
C ILE A 36 -0.26 -6.06 2.17
N LEU A 37 0.95 -6.16 2.72
CA LEU A 37 1.30 -5.48 3.97
C LEU A 37 1.21 -3.96 3.83
N LEU A 38 1.74 -3.39 2.75
CA LEU A 38 1.64 -1.96 2.44
C LEU A 38 0.19 -1.52 2.28
N THR A 39 -0.67 -2.35 1.67
CA THR A 39 -2.11 -2.05 1.56
C THR A 39 -2.78 -1.96 2.93
N GLY A 40 -2.44 -2.87 3.85
CA GLY A 40 -2.90 -2.81 5.24
C GLY A 40 -2.44 -1.54 5.97
N TYR A 41 -1.15 -1.19 5.82
CA TYR A 41 -0.58 0.04 6.39
C TYR A 41 -1.27 1.30 5.85
N ILE A 42 -1.39 1.41 4.53
CA ILE A 42 -2.04 2.53 3.83
C ILE A 42 -3.51 2.64 4.24
N GLY A 43 -4.23 1.52 4.38
CA GLY A 43 -5.61 1.51 4.88
C GLY A 43 -5.73 2.10 6.29
N GLY A 44 -4.81 1.74 7.19
CA GLY A 44 -4.72 2.35 8.53
C GLY A 44 -4.44 3.85 8.49
N ALA A 45 -3.56 4.29 7.59
CA ALA A 45 -3.29 5.72 7.37
C ALA A 45 -4.54 6.46 6.86
N ILE A 46 -5.26 5.91 5.87
CA ILE A 46 -6.53 6.47 5.36
C ILE A 46 -7.53 6.65 6.51
N CYS A 47 -7.76 5.61 7.31
CA CYS A 47 -8.69 5.67 8.44
C CYS A 47 -8.28 6.76 9.46
N THR A 48 -6.98 6.92 9.71
CA THR A 48 -6.45 7.90 10.65
C THR A 48 -6.66 9.34 10.16
N HIS A 49 -6.36 9.62 8.89
CA HIS A 49 -6.57 10.94 8.29
C HIS A 49 -8.06 11.27 8.12
N TRP A 50 -8.86 10.31 7.63
CA TRP A 50 -10.30 10.47 7.49
C TRP A 50 -10.94 10.84 8.83
N ARG A 51 -10.57 10.13 9.91
CA ARG A 51 -11.13 10.36 11.26
C ARG A 51 -11.01 11.82 11.72
N VAL A 52 -9.93 12.51 11.35
CA VAL A 52 -9.69 13.91 11.74
C VAL A 52 -10.14 14.93 10.69
N GLY A 53 -10.73 14.47 9.58
CA GLY A 53 -11.18 15.32 8.48
C GLY A 53 -10.07 15.73 7.50
N ASP A 54 -8.89 15.13 7.60
CA ASP A 54 -7.78 15.40 6.68
C ASP A 54 -8.00 14.73 5.32
N PRO A 55 -7.50 15.34 4.22
CA PRO A 55 -7.50 14.69 2.92
C PRO A 55 -6.61 13.44 2.92
N PHE A 56 -7.12 12.36 2.33
CA PHE A 56 -6.44 11.05 2.27
C PHE A 56 -6.17 10.56 0.83
N PHE A 57 -6.25 11.46 -0.16
CA PHE A 57 -6.08 11.12 -1.57
C PHE A 57 -4.66 10.63 -1.90
N ILE A 58 -3.64 11.12 -1.17
CA ILE A 58 -2.24 10.71 -1.37
C ILE A 58 -2.06 9.23 -1.00
N GLN A 59 -2.68 8.78 0.08
CA GLN A 59 -2.63 7.42 0.57
C GLN A 59 -3.29 6.47 -0.44
N ILE A 60 -4.42 6.89 -1.03
CA ILE A 60 -5.05 6.15 -2.14
C ILE A 60 -4.11 6.07 -3.34
N ALA A 61 -3.52 7.19 -3.76
CA ALA A 61 -2.59 7.21 -4.88
C ALA A 61 -1.38 6.30 -4.64
N LEU A 62 -0.81 6.30 -3.43
CA LEU A 62 0.28 5.39 -3.03
C LEU A 62 -0.15 3.93 -3.14
N GLY A 63 -1.34 3.58 -2.66
CA GLY A 63 -1.88 2.22 -2.78
C GLY A 63 -1.98 1.78 -4.25
N ILE A 64 -2.50 2.67 -5.12
CA ILE A 64 -2.56 2.43 -6.57
C ILE A 64 -1.16 2.24 -7.15
N PHE A 65 -0.19 3.08 -6.80
CA PHE A 65 1.18 2.96 -7.32
C PHE A 65 1.88 1.68 -6.86
N VAL A 66 1.68 1.25 -5.61
CA VAL A 66 2.24 -0.01 -5.09
C VAL A 66 1.74 -1.21 -5.91
N TRP A 67 0.42 -1.29 -6.14
CA TRP A 67 -0.18 -2.37 -6.92
C TRP A 67 0.12 -2.27 -8.41
N LEU A 68 0.15 -1.07 -8.98
CA LEU A 68 0.52 -0.86 -10.38
C LEU A 68 1.99 -1.26 -10.62
N GLY A 69 2.90 -0.85 -9.75
CA GLY A 69 4.30 -1.25 -9.81
C GLY A 69 4.49 -2.77 -9.72
N LEU A 70 3.75 -3.43 -8.82
CA LEU A 70 3.75 -4.88 -8.71
C LEU A 70 3.19 -5.54 -9.97
N TYR A 71 2.07 -5.05 -10.48
CA TYR A 71 1.43 -5.55 -11.69
C TYR A 71 2.37 -5.44 -12.90
N LEU A 72 3.12 -4.36 -13.03
CA LEU A 72 4.09 -4.18 -14.11
C LEU A 72 5.31 -5.10 -13.96
N ARG A 73 5.79 -5.31 -12.73
CA ARG A 73 6.99 -6.10 -12.40
C ARG A 73 6.77 -7.62 -12.47
N GLU A 74 5.61 -8.11 -12.04
CA GLU A 74 5.35 -9.54 -11.86
C GLU A 74 4.41 -10.09 -12.95
N ASN A 75 4.99 -10.76 -13.95
CA ASN A 75 4.23 -11.33 -15.06
C ASN A 75 3.25 -12.43 -14.62
N ARG A 76 3.55 -13.16 -13.53
CA ARG A 76 2.61 -14.15 -12.98
C ARG A 76 1.35 -13.49 -12.44
N LEU A 77 1.47 -12.29 -11.88
CA LEU A 77 0.32 -11.53 -11.38
C LEU A 77 -0.60 -11.11 -12.54
N LYS A 78 -0.04 -10.77 -13.71
CA LYS A 78 -0.81 -10.46 -14.92
C LYS A 78 -1.66 -11.64 -15.39
N ALA A 79 -1.18 -12.87 -15.20
CA ALA A 79 -1.93 -14.08 -15.54
C ALA A 79 -3.06 -14.38 -14.54
N LEU A 80 -2.93 -13.94 -13.29
CA LEU A 80 -3.90 -14.17 -12.22
C LEU A 80 -5.01 -13.11 -12.16
N ILE A 81 -4.75 -11.90 -12.65
CA ILE A 81 -5.76 -10.84 -12.72
C ILE A 81 -6.40 -10.90 -14.10
N PRO A 82 -7.64 -11.44 -14.24
CA PRO A 82 -8.33 -11.47 -15.51
C PRO A 82 -8.89 -10.07 -15.78
N LEU A 83 -8.02 -9.14 -16.15
CA LEU A 83 -8.47 -7.97 -16.89
C LEU A 83 -9.10 -8.55 -18.15
N ARG A 84 -10.44 -8.56 -18.21
CA ARG A 84 -11.18 -9.01 -19.39
C ARG A 84 -10.58 -8.27 -20.58
N THR A 85 -9.73 -8.95 -21.34
CA THR A 85 -9.48 -8.56 -22.70
C THR A 85 -10.82 -8.76 -23.36
N SER A 86 -11.45 -7.68 -23.80
CA SER A 86 -12.63 -7.75 -24.65
C SER A 86 -12.22 -8.59 -25.86
N GLN A 87 -12.56 -9.88 -25.85
CA GLN A 87 -12.68 -10.63 -27.08
C GLN A 87 -13.87 -10.00 -27.78
N ALA A 88 -13.57 -8.95 -28.56
CA ALA A 88 -14.45 -8.51 -29.61
C ALA A 88 -14.47 -9.66 -30.64
N SER A 89 -15.47 -10.52 -30.50
CA SER A 89 -15.97 -11.41 -31.54
C SER A 89 -16.81 -10.63 -32.53
#